data_AF-A0A090LM85-F1
#
_entry.id   AF-A0A090LM85-F1
#
_cell.length_a   1.000
_cell.length_b   1.000
_cell.length_c   1.000
_cell.angle_alpha   90.00
_cell.angle_beta   90.00
_cell.angle_gamma   90.00
#
_symmetry.space_group_name_H-M   'P 1'
#
loop_
_entity.id
_entity.type
_entity.pdbx_description
1 polymer ?
#
loop_
_entity_poly.entity_id
_entity_poly.type
_entity_poly.pdbx_seq_one_letter_code
_entity_poly.pdbx_strand_id
1 'polypeptide(L)'
;MKSQNFLFPTAPRTTRSLSPQPQKINKLLSPSFTALYPKAFDDNSKNFLPEGGSGKLERSNSIVPPRLSISLCPNLTTSQIMSIKKSWKHINTKGLFNVLRRCYQRCQSCCPNVAKVFSTENIKKQQNIYSCGVSEHTKYFISLLDRIIDNEPNIEHELRNVGKEHAKLYEEYKLSITDIERLGEIIADVFLKLDGIRQNKETSKSWRILIASIIDEVSVGYESELRLYRRKSAIVYDNSNYNAYKHSSPINNSEYSPYRQESYMSEGTCNNQIERLCKKVEEF
;
A
#
# COMPACT_ATOMS: atom_id res chain seq x y z
N MET A 1 -59.88 -25.14 32.76
CA MET A 1 -58.64 -25.12 33.56
C MET A 1 -57.75 -23.99 33.03
N LYS A 2 -57.78 -22.87 33.77
CA LYS A 2 -56.76 -21.83 34.02
C LYS A 2 -55.76 -21.45 32.90
N SER A 3 -56.10 -20.35 32.22
CA SER A 3 -55.22 -19.38 31.56
C SER A 3 -54.22 -18.73 32.54
N GLN A 4 -52.94 -18.64 32.17
CA GLN A 4 -51.95 -17.81 32.87
C GLN A 4 -51.65 -16.55 32.06
N ASN A 5 -52.10 -15.43 32.61
CA ASN A 5 -51.76 -14.07 32.20
C ASN A 5 -50.40 -13.70 32.81
N PHE A 6 -49.42 -13.33 31.97
CA PHE A 6 -48.23 -12.63 32.43
C PHE A 6 -48.40 -11.13 32.23
N LEU A 7 -48.64 -10.42 33.34
CA LEU A 7 -48.48 -8.98 33.45
C LEU A 7 -46.99 -8.62 33.38
N PHE A 8 -46.62 -7.73 32.47
CA PHE A 8 -45.36 -6.96 32.59
C PHE A 8 -45.67 -5.57 33.17
N PRO A 9 -44.94 -5.13 34.21
CA PRO A 9 -45.13 -3.81 34.81
C PRO A 9 -44.51 -2.68 33.97
N THR A 10 -45.14 -1.52 34.07
CA THR A 10 -44.81 -0.21 33.49
C THR A 10 -43.45 0.34 33.88
N ALA A 11 -42.83 1.05 32.93
CA ALA A 11 -41.58 1.79 33.07
C ALA A 11 -41.63 2.90 34.14
N PRO A 12 -40.50 3.22 34.81
CA PRO A 12 -40.33 4.49 35.50
C PRO A 12 -39.74 5.55 34.56
N ARG A 13 -40.52 6.61 34.36
CA ARG A 13 -40.17 7.91 33.82
C ARG A 13 -39.43 8.69 34.92
N THR A 14 -38.15 9.05 34.72
CA THR A 14 -37.47 10.07 35.54
C THR A 14 -37.03 11.23 34.66
N THR A 15 -37.76 12.31 34.84
CA THR A 15 -37.44 13.69 34.47
C THR A 15 -36.38 14.24 35.41
N ARG A 16 -35.28 14.82 34.89
CA ARG A 16 -34.80 16.12 35.40
C ARG A 16 -33.79 16.78 34.45
N SER A 17 -34.26 17.90 33.89
CA SER A 17 -33.49 19.07 33.48
C SER A 17 -32.54 19.55 34.58
N LEU A 18 -31.35 20.03 34.21
CA LEU A 18 -30.84 21.36 34.59
C LEU A 18 -29.67 21.77 33.68
N SER A 19 -29.67 23.05 33.34
CA SER A 19 -28.85 23.77 32.36
C SER A 19 -27.54 24.31 33.01
N PRO A 20 -26.73 25.20 32.38
CA PRO A 20 -25.28 25.10 32.37
C PRO A 20 -24.60 26.06 33.37
N GLN A 21 -23.33 25.82 33.70
CA GLN A 21 -22.49 26.90 34.23
C GLN A 21 -21.09 26.94 33.61
N PRO A 22 -20.57 28.14 33.33
CA PRO A 22 -19.25 28.38 32.78
C PRO A 22 -18.23 28.56 33.91
N GLN A 23 -17.04 27.97 33.77
CA GLN A 23 -15.89 28.34 34.60
C GLN A 23 -14.96 29.25 33.80
N LYS A 24 -15.02 30.53 34.15
CA LYS A 24 -13.92 31.49 33.97
C LYS A 24 -12.86 31.20 35.03
N ILE A 25 -11.63 30.91 34.63
CA ILE A 25 -10.46 31.21 35.46
C ILE A 25 -9.44 31.98 34.61
N ASN A 26 -8.89 32.96 35.29
CA ASN A 26 -8.16 34.11 34.86
C ASN A 26 -6.67 33.83 34.58
N LYS A 27 -6.14 34.65 33.66
CA LYS A 27 -4.92 35.47 33.82
C LYS A 27 -3.53 34.80 33.78
N LEU A 28 -2.75 35.39 32.88
CA LEU A 28 -1.32 35.71 32.97
C LEU A 28 -0.35 34.55 32.69
N LEU A 29 0.31 34.61 31.54
CA LEU A 29 1.69 35.11 31.45
C LEU A 29 2.15 35.10 29.98
N SER A 30 2.31 36.29 29.43
CA SER A 30 3.21 36.61 28.33
C SER A 30 4.66 36.39 28.76
N PRO A 31 5.55 36.07 27.80
CA PRO A 31 6.85 36.71 27.76
C PRO A 31 7.02 37.47 26.44
N SER A 32 6.96 38.80 26.51
CA SER A 32 7.80 39.68 25.69
C SER A 32 9.21 39.71 26.28
N PHE A 33 10.17 40.21 25.48
CA PHE A 33 11.62 40.42 25.68
C PHE A 33 12.43 39.49 24.75
N THR A 34 13.34 39.95 23.87
CA THR A 34 13.97 41.26 23.71
C THR A 34 14.46 41.39 22.26
N ALA A 35 14.34 42.59 21.69
CA ALA A 35 15.04 43.00 20.49
C ALA A 35 16.55 43.11 20.74
N LEU A 36 17.37 42.62 19.81
CA LEU A 36 18.76 43.03 19.69
C LEU A 36 19.06 43.35 18.21
N TYR A 37 18.99 44.64 17.92
CA TYR A 37 19.81 45.30 16.90
C TYR A 37 21.19 45.58 17.52
N PRO A 38 22.28 45.46 16.75
CA PRO A 38 23.30 46.49 16.82
C PRO A 38 23.47 47.26 15.51
N LYS A 39 23.81 48.53 15.71
CA LYS A 39 24.12 49.62 14.78
C LYS A 39 25.22 49.31 13.75
N ALA A 40 25.09 50.01 12.64
CA ALA A 40 26.11 50.34 11.64
C ALA A 40 27.20 51.30 12.16
N PHE A 41 28.38 51.26 11.54
CA PHE A 41 29.33 52.34 11.20
C PHE A 41 30.35 51.67 10.22
N ASP A 42 30.30 51.95 8.92
CA ASP A 42 30.92 53.05 8.15
C ASP A 42 32.34 52.74 7.64
N ASP A 43 32.38 52.69 6.30
CA ASP A 43 33.24 53.49 5.42
C ASP A 43 34.65 53.02 4.99
N ASN A 44 34.77 53.10 3.67
CA ASN A 44 35.90 53.57 2.87
C ASN A 44 36.89 52.60 2.16
N SER A 45 36.79 52.67 0.83
CA SER A 45 37.86 52.84 -0.17
C SER A 45 38.71 51.67 -0.68
N LYS A 46 38.61 51.55 -2.03
CA LYS A 46 39.67 51.41 -3.04
C LYS A 46 40.00 50.02 -3.62
N ASN A 47 39.62 49.92 -4.89
CA ASN A 47 40.39 49.44 -6.05
C ASN A 47 40.71 47.94 -6.13
N PHE A 48 40.20 47.27 -7.16
CA PHE A 48 40.94 46.89 -8.38
C PHE A 48 40.05 46.05 -9.31
N LEU A 49 39.89 46.51 -10.56
CA LEU A 49 39.57 45.68 -11.74
C LEU A 49 40.86 44.95 -12.17
N PRO A 50 40.79 43.72 -12.73
CA PRO A 50 40.45 43.48 -14.14
C PRO A 50 39.47 42.31 -14.34
N GLU A 51 38.49 42.42 -15.24
CA GLU A 51 38.52 41.99 -16.66
C GLU A 51 38.53 40.47 -16.88
N GLY A 52 37.41 39.97 -17.44
CA GLY A 52 37.41 38.95 -18.49
C GLY A 52 37.56 37.48 -18.08
N GLY A 53 36.44 36.77 -17.94
CA GLY A 53 36.46 35.29 -17.94
C GLY A 53 35.08 34.66 -17.78
N SER A 54 34.55 34.15 -18.88
CA SER A 54 33.28 33.42 -19.02
C SER A 54 33.00 32.39 -17.90
N GLY A 55 32.24 32.82 -16.88
CA GLY A 55 31.63 31.93 -15.90
C GLY A 55 30.40 31.24 -16.50
N LYS A 56 30.61 30.02 -17.00
CA LYS A 56 29.57 29.06 -17.37
C LYS A 56 28.59 28.99 -16.20
N LEU A 57 27.33 29.40 -16.42
CA LEU A 57 26.23 29.19 -15.48
C LEU A 57 26.03 27.68 -15.30
N GLU A 58 26.75 27.08 -14.36
CA GLU A 58 26.39 25.77 -13.84
C GLU A 58 25.04 25.92 -13.14
N ARG A 59 24.00 25.44 -13.84
CA ARG A 59 22.71 25.08 -13.26
C ARG A 59 22.99 24.40 -11.92
N SER A 60 22.60 25.04 -10.83
CA SER A 60 22.60 24.43 -9.52
C SER A 60 21.77 23.16 -9.59
N ASN A 61 22.44 22.02 -9.69
CA ASN A 61 21.85 20.74 -9.36
C ASN A 61 21.49 20.86 -7.89
N SER A 62 20.20 21.07 -7.62
CA SER A 62 19.65 20.98 -6.28
C SER A 62 19.88 19.56 -5.82
N ILE A 63 21.03 19.33 -5.17
CA ILE A 63 21.29 18.13 -4.40
C ILE A 63 20.40 18.27 -3.19
N VAL A 64 19.11 17.94 -3.36
CA VAL A 64 18.22 17.74 -2.24
C VAL A 64 18.84 16.59 -1.45
N PRO A 65 19.20 16.80 -0.17
CA PRO A 65 19.72 15.74 0.66
C PRO A 65 18.80 14.51 0.54
N PRO A 66 19.33 13.28 0.34
CA PRO A 66 18.50 12.08 0.16
C PRO A 66 17.57 11.80 1.35
N ARG A 67 17.79 12.44 2.50
CA ARG A 67 16.90 12.41 3.67
C ARG A 67 15.64 13.26 3.52
N LEU A 68 15.54 14.07 2.48
CA LEU A 68 14.46 15.03 2.22
C LEU A 68 13.63 14.68 0.98
N SER A 69 13.86 13.53 0.36
CA SER A 69 13.06 13.00 -0.74
C SER A 69 12.33 11.70 -0.33
N ILE A 70 11.25 11.39 -1.05
CA ILE A 70 10.62 10.07 -1.11
C ILE A 70 10.60 9.74 -2.60
N SER A 71 11.38 8.76 -3.03
CA SER A 71 11.55 8.37 -4.45
C SER A 71 10.21 8.14 -5.15
N LEU A 72 9.29 7.46 -4.47
CA LEU A 72 7.94 7.15 -4.92
C LEU A 72 7.08 8.38 -5.25
N CYS A 73 7.39 9.54 -4.65
CA CYS A 73 6.61 10.76 -4.80
C CYS A 73 7.53 11.95 -5.10
N PRO A 74 8.14 12.02 -6.30
CA PRO A 74 9.13 13.05 -6.64
C PRO A 74 8.54 14.46 -6.67
N ASN A 75 7.22 14.57 -6.79
CA ASN A 75 6.49 15.85 -6.84
C ASN A 75 6.14 16.40 -5.45
N LEU A 76 6.40 15.67 -4.36
CA LEU A 76 6.17 16.19 -3.02
C LEU A 76 7.24 17.22 -2.66
N THR A 77 6.81 18.33 -2.09
CA THR A 77 7.75 19.33 -1.58
C THR A 77 8.45 18.83 -0.32
N THR A 78 9.63 19.38 -0.01
CA THR A 78 10.37 19.04 1.22
C THR A 78 9.52 19.21 2.48
N SER A 79 8.67 20.24 2.55
CA SER A 79 7.78 20.47 3.70
C SER A 79 6.72 19.37 3.84
N GLN A 80 6.17 18.89 2.71
CA GLN A 80 5.22 17.78 2.68
C GLN A 80 5.87 16.47 3.13
N ILE A 81 7.10 16.20 2.69
CA ILE A 81 7.87 15.03 3.09
C ILE A 81 8.18 15.06 4.58
N MET A 82 8.64 16.19 5.10
CA MET A 82 8.88 16.37 6.53
C MET A 82 7.60 16.20 7.35
N SER A 83 6.46 16.66 6.81
CA SER A 83 5.16 16.46 7.43
C SER A 83 4.77 14.98 7.47
N ILE A 84 5.00 14.20 6.41
CA ILE A 84 4.78 12.74 6.39
C ILE A 84 5.67 12.08 7.46
N LYS A 85 6.97 12.36 7.46
CA LYS A 85 7.92 11.78 8.44
C LYS A 85 7.51 12.08 9.88
N LYS A 86 7.11 13.32 10.16
CA LYS A 86 6.66 13.74 11.50
C LYS A 86 5.39 13.02 11.92
N SER A 87 4.38 12.98 11.05
CA SER A 87 3.09 12.35 11.34
C SER A 87 3.19 10.83 11.42
N TRP A 88 4.07 10.21 10.63
CA TRP A 88 4.37 8.78 10.70
C TRP A 88 4.86 8.37 12.08
N LYS A 89 5.85 9.09 12.63
CA LYS A 89 6.33 8.85 14.01
C LYS A 89 5.24 8.96 15.06
N HIS A 90 4.20 9.76 14.80
CA HIS A 90 3.09 9.94 15.71
C HIS A 90 2.05 8.81 15.60
N ILE A 91 1.78 8.30 14.40
CA ILE A 91 0.76 7.26 14.17
C ILE A 91 1.33 5.83 14.23
N ASN A 92 2.63 5.64 13.95
CA ASN A 92 3.31 4.35 14.04
C ASN A 92 3.56 3.95 15.49
N THR A 93 2.46 3.60 16.14
CA THR A 93 2.41 3.13 17.53
C THR A 93 1.91 1.69 17.55
N LYS A 94 1.94 1.05 18.72
CA LYS A 94 1.42 -0.33 18.91
C LYS A 94 -0.03 -0.52 18.41
N GLY A 95 -0.82 0.56 18.34
CA GLY A 95 -2.19 0.52 17.83
C GLY A 95 -2.32 0.41 16.31
N LEU A 96 -1.31 0.82 15.53
CA LEU A 96 -1.37 0.90 14.07
C LEU A 96 -1.61 -0.47 13.43
N PHE A 97 -1.01 -1.52 13.96
CA PHE A 97 -1.25 -2.90 13.53
C PHE A 97 -2.75 -3.23 13.50
N ASN A 98 -3.46 -2.91 14.58
CA ASN A 98 -4.90 -3.17 14.66
C ASN A 98 -5.72 -2.26 13.73
N VAL A 99 -5.24 -1.06 13.43
CA VAL A 99 -5.88 -0.15 12.47
C VAL A 99 -5.80 -0.74 11.07
N LEU A 100 -4.59 -1.10 10.60
CA LEU A 100 -4.40 -1.68 9.27
C LEU A 100 -5.05 -3.05 9.13
N ARG A 101 -4.98 -3.89 10.17
CA ARG A 101 -5.70 -5.17 10.20
C ARG A 101 -7.19 -4.99 9.95
N ARG A 102 -7.81 -3.96 10.55
CA ARG A 102 -9.22 -3.64 10.30
C ARG A 102 -9.48 -3.12 8.88
N CYS A 103 -8.51 -2.44 8.25
CA CYS A 103 -8.64 -2.05 6.83
C CYS A 103 -8.77 -3.30 5.94
N TYR A 104 -7.91 -4.30 6.13
CA TYR A 104 -8.01 -5.56 5.39
C TYR A 104 -9.31 -6.30 5.67
N GLN A 105 -9.75 -6.38 6.93
CA GLN A 105 -11.04 -7.00 7.30
C GLN A 105 -12.23 -6.29 6.67
N ARG A 106 -12.19 -4.95 6.62
CA ARG A 106 -13.20 -4.15 5.93
C ARG A 106 -13.19 -4.41 4.43
N CYS A 107 -12.00 -4.55 3.83
CA CYS A 107 -11.86 -4.92 2.42
C CYS A 107 -12.47 -6.30 2.14
N GLN A 108 -12.18 -7.31 2.96
CA GLN A 108 -12.81 -8.64 2.87
C GLN A 108 -14.34 -8.56 2.94
N SER A 109 -14.87 -7.70 3.82
CA SER A 109 -16.32 -7.55 4.00
C SER A 109 -16.99 -6.86 2.80
N CYS A 110 -16.27 -6.01 2.08
CA CYS A 110 -16.78 -5.30 0.91
C CYS A 110 -16.52 -6.01 -0.43
N CYS A 111 -15.49 -6.86 -0.49
CA CYS A 111 -15.01 -7.50 -1.72
C CYS A 111 -15.02 -9.03 -1.57
N PRO A 112 -15.99 -9.74 -2.17
CA PRO A 112 -16.10 -11.20 -2.06
C PRO A 112 -14.86 -11.96 -2.56
N ASN A 113 -14.19 -11.45 -3.60
CA ASN A 113 -12.98 -12.09 -4.15
C ASN A 113 -11.82 -12.00 -3.15
N VAL A 114 -11.66 -10.86 -2.49
CA VAL A 114 -10.66 -10.66 -1.41
C VAL A 114 -10.95 -11.60 -0.23
N ALA A 115 -12.23 -11.75 0.15
CA ALA A 115 -12.62 -12.70 1.19
C ALA A 115 -12.23 -14.14 0.85
N LYS A 116 -12.44 -14.57 -0.41
CA LYS A 116 -12.06 -15.91 -0.88
C LYS A 116 -10.56 -16.14 -0.79
N VAL A 117 -9.73 -15.21 -1.26
CA VAL A 117 -8.25 -15.30 -1.21
C VAL A 117 -7.79 -15.59 0.22
N PHE A 118 -8.16 -14.73 1.16
CA PHE A 118 -7.73 -14.88 2.56
C PHE A 118 -8.37 -16.08 3.27
N SER A 119 -9.55 -16.52 2.85
CA SER A 119 -10.20 -17.72 3.43
C SER A 119 -9.51 -19.00 2.96
N THR A 120 -9.14 -19.09 1.69
CA THR A 120 -8.40 -20.23 1.16
C THR A 120 -6.96 -20.27 1.71
N GLU A 121 -6.35 -19.11 1.95
CA GLU A 121 -5.07 -19.03 2.66
C GLU A 121 -5.17 -19.54 4.10
N ASN A 122 -6.27 -19.25 4.82
CA ASN A 122 -6.47 -19.82 6.16
C ASN A 122 -6.57 -21.36 6.12
N ILE A 123 -7.10 -21.94 5.04
CA ILE A 123 -7.14 -23.39 4.84
C ILE A 123 -5.72 -23.93 4.55
N LYS A 124 -4.94 -23.26 3.70
CA LYS A 124 -3.53 -23.60 3.43
C LYS A 124 -2.68 -23.52 4.70
N LYS A 125 -2.96 -22.57 5.60
CA LYS A 125 -2.33 -22.46 6.93
C LYS A 125 -2.55 -23.70 7.79
N GLN A 126 -3.77 -24.25 7.78
CA GLN A 126 -4.10 -25.47 8.52
C GLN A 126 -3.41 -26.71 7.92
N GLN A 127 -3.07 -26.66 6.64
CA GLN A 127 -2.34 -27.72 5.92
C GLN A 127 -0.81 -27.56 5.98
N ASN A 128 -0.28 -26.63 6.78
CA ASN A 128 1.15 -26.34 6.89
C ASN A 128 1.80 -25.93 5.54
N ILE A 129 1.01 -25.35 4.65
CA ILE A 129 1.46 -24.71 3.41
C ILE A 129 1.55 -23.22 3.71
N TYR A 130 2.68 -22.58 3.37
CA TYR A 130 2.91 -21.14 3.60
C TYR A 130 1.69 -20.31 3.14
N SER A 131 1.04 -19.64 4.10
CA SER A 131 -0.16 -18.83 3.89
C SER A 131 0.09 -17.39 4.31
N CYS A 132 -0.21 -16.40 3.46
CA CYS A 132 -0.07 -14.99 3.79
C CYS A 132 -1.39 -14.44 4.35
N GLY A 133 -1.69 -14.69 5.63
CA GLY A 133 -2.93 -14.21 6.23
C GLY A 133 -3.00 -12.67 6.37
N VAL A 134 -4.16 -12.18 6.81
CA VAL A 134 -4.39 -10.75 7.07
C VAL A 134 -3.34 -10.14 8.00
N SER A 135 -2.89 -10.90 9.00
CA SER A 135 -1.88 -10.42 9.96
C SER A 135 -0.52 -10.23 9.30
N GLU A 136 -0.14 -11.16 8.43
CA GLU A 136 1.11 -11.16 7.67
C GLU A 136 1.12 -10.00 6.66
N HIS A 137 0.03 -9.80 5.91
CA HIS A 137 -0.18 -8.61 5.05
C HIS A 137 -0.11 -7.29 5.83
N THR A 138 -0.64 -7.28 7.05
CA THR A 138 -0.60 -6.08 7.92
C THR A 138 0.84 -5.75 8.32
N LYS A 139 1.62 -6.75 8.77
CA LYS A 139 3.03 -6.54 9.13
C LYS A 139 3.84 -6.08 7.93
N TYR A 140 3.65 -6.74 6.79
CA TYR A 140 4.32 -6.39 5.54
C TYR A 140 4.04 -4.93 5.15
N PHE A 141 2.78 -4.50 5.20
CA PHE A 141 2.42 -3.13 4.81
C PHE A 141 2.98 -2.06 5.77
N ILE A 142 3.09 -2.35 7.07
CA ILE A 142 3.74 -1.45 8.04
C ILE A 142 5.23 -1.33 7.72
N SER A 143 5.92 -2.47 7.55
CA SER A 143 7.33 -2.49 7.18
C SER A 143 7.60 -1.77 5.85
N LEU A 144 6.70 -1.95 4.87
CA LEU A 144 6.77 -1.25 3.60
C LEU A 144 6.64 0.27 3.77
N LEU A 145 5.72 0.75 4.62
CA LEU A 145 5.60 2.18 4.92
C LEU A 145 6.84 2.73 5.62
N ASP A 146 7.42 2.01 6.57
CA ASP A 146 8.68 2.40 7.22
C ASP A 146 9.78 2.62 6.17
N ARG A 147 9.98 1.64 5.28
CA ARG A 147 11.01 1.69 4.22
C ARG A 147 10.76 2.78 3.19
N ILE A 148 9.50 3.00 2.78
CA ILE A 148 9.11 4.12 1.91
C ILE A 148 9.48 5.46 2.54
N ILE A 149 9.16 5.64 3.83
CA ILE A 149 9.33 6.91 4.54
C ILE A 149 10.82 7.17 4.85
N ASP A 150 11.59 6.11 5.05
CA ASP A 150 13.04 6.16 5.17
C ASP A 150 13.75 6.31 3.81
N ASN A 151 12.99 6.36 2.71
CA ASN A 151 13.47 6.56 1.35
C ASN A 151 14.42 5.44 0.89
N GLU A 152 14.04 4.19 1.18
CA GLU A 152 14.78 3.02 0.72
C GLU A 152 14.82 2.97 -0.82
N PRO A 153 15.97 2.67 -1.44
CA PRO A 153 16.07 2.54 -2.89
C PRO A 153 15.28 1.33 -3.41
N ASN A 154 14.87 1.38 -4.68
CA ASN A 154 14.20 0.27 -5.39
C ASN A 154 12.81 -0.15 -4.86
N ILE A 155 12.19 0.65 -3.99
CA ILE A 155 10.84 0.39 -3.49
C ILE A 155 9.80 0.31 -4.61
N GLU A 156 9.91 1.13 -5.66
CA GLU A 156 9.03 1.07 -6.83
C GLU A 156 9.04 -0.31 -7.49
N HIS A 157 10.22 -0.92 -7.62
CA HIS A 157 10.34 -2.27 -8.18
C HIS A 157 9.68 -3.33 -7.28
N GLU A 158 9.79 -3.18 -5.96
CA GLU A 158 9.11 -4.07 -5.02
C GLU A 158 7.59 -3.91 -5.09
N LEU A 159 7.06 -2.68 -5.11
CA LEU A 159 5.62 -2.41 -5.27
C LEU A 159 5.08 -3.04 -6.56
N ARG A 160 5.81 -2.90 -7.67
CA ARG A 160 5.45 -3.58 -8.92
C ARG A 160 5.47 -5.09 -8.77
N ASN A 161 6.45 -5.65 -8.05
CA ASN A 161 6.50 -7.09 -7.80
C ASN A 161 5.29 -7.55 -6.98
N VAL A 162 4.89 -6.79 -5.94
CA VAL A 162 3.64 -7.05 -5.19
C VAL A 162 2.46 -7.10 -6.14
N GLY A 163 2.33 -6.13 -7.05
CA GLY A 163 1.28 -6.12 -8.08
C GLY A 163 1.27 -7.38 -8.94
N LYS A 164 2.43 -7.80 -9.43
CA LYS A 164 2.56 -9.02 -10.26
C LYS A 164 2.09 -10.27 -9.52
N GLU A 165 2.46 -10.42 -8.26
CA GLU A 165 2.04 -11.57 -7.44
C GLU A 165 0.53 -11.58 -7.21
N HIS A 166 -0.09 -10.41 -6.98
CA HIS A 166 -1.54 -10.31 -6.87
C HIS A 166 -2.25 -10.59 -8.20
N ALA A 167 -1.65 -10.27 -9.34
CA ALA A 167 -2.20 -10.59 -10.65
C ALA A 167 -2.30 -12.10 -10.91
N LYS A 168 -1.42 -12.91 -10.32
CA LYS A 168 -1.50 -14.38 -10.43
C LYS A 168 -2.79 -14.94 -9.81
N LEU A 169 -3.33 -14.25 -8.80
CA LEU A 169 -4.58 -14.63 -8.14
C LEU A 169 -5.83 -14.31 -8.98
N TYR A 170 -5.68 -13.59 -10.09
CA TYR A 170 -6.79 -13.27 -10.98
C TYR A 170 -7.41 -14.54 -11.60
N GLU A 171 -6.62 -15.52 -12.01
CA GLU A 171 -7.17 -16.70 -12.68
C GLU A 171 -8.03 -17.54 -11.73
N GLU A 172 -7.54 -17.81 -10.53
CA GLU A 172 -8.16 -18.67 -9.53
C GLU A 172 -9.27 -17.97 -8.73
N TYR A 173 -9.02 -16.73 -8.28
CA TYR A 173 -9.91 -16.03 -7.35
C TYR A 173 -10.64 -14.83 -7.97
N LYS A 174 -10.36 -14.50 -9.24
CA LYS A 174 -10.89 -13.30 -9.91
C LYS A 174 -10.57 -12.01 -9.14
N LEU A 175 -9.46 -12.00 -8.40
CA LEU A 175 -8.95 -10.81 -7.73
C LEU A 175 -8.55 -9.77 -8.78
N SER A 176 -9.26 -8.67 -8.84
CA SER A 176 -9.12 -7.63 -9.87
C SER A 176 -8.29 -6.45 -9.38
N ILE A 177 -7.87 -5.58 -10.30
CA ILE A 177 -7.22 -4.32 -9.92
C ILE A 177 -8.13 -3.43 -9.05
N THR A 178 -9.43 -3.46 -9.31
CA THR A 178 -10.41 -2.66 -8.55
C THR A 178 -10.47 -3.07 -7.08
N ASP A 179 -10.16 -4.33 -6.76
CA ASP A 179 -10.05 -4.79 -5.36
C ASP A 179 -8.84 -4.18 -4.65
N ILE A 180 -7.73 -3.98 -5.37
CA ILE A 180 -6.51 -3.32 -4.87
C ILE A 180 -6.75 -1.83 -4.67
N GLU A 181 -7.36 -1.16 -5.66
CA GLU A 181 -7.75 0.25 -5.56
C GLU A 181 -8.69 0.49 -4.37
N ARG A 182 -9.65 -0.41 -4.18
CA ARG A 182 -10.59 -0.35 -3.05
C ARG A 182 -9.89 -0.46 -1.70
N LEU A 183 -8.85 -1.29 -1.58
CA LEU A 183 -8.03 -1.35 -0.37
C LEU A 183 -7.32 0.00 -0.14
N GLY A 184 -6.76 0.61 -1.19
CA GLY A 184 -6.16 1.93 -1.14
C GLY A 184 -7.10 3.01 -0.62
N GLU A 185 -8.33 3.03 -1.13
CA GLU A 185 -9.39 3.94 -0.66
C GLU A 185 -9.71 3.75 0.82
N ILE A 186 -9.84 2.49 1.28
CA ILE A 186 -10.12 2.18 2.68
C ILE A 186 -8.96 2.65 3.58
N ILE A 187 -7.72 2.39 3.18
CA ILE A 187 -6.53 2.82 3.91
C ILE A 187 -6.50 4.35 4.00
N ALA A 188 -6.74 5.06 2.89
CA ALA A 188 -6.82 6.52 2.90
C ALA A 188 -7.94 7.03 3.83
N ASP A 189 -9.16 6.48 3.74
CA ASP A 189 -10.29 6.87 4.61
C ASP A 189 -9.95 6.72 6.10
N VAL A 190 -9.23 5.65 6.46
CA VAL A 190 -8.85 5.37 7.85
C VAL A 190 -7.66 6.24 8.29
N PHE A 191 -6.61 6.35 7.48
CA PHE A 191 -5.40 7.11 7.84
C PHE A 191 -5.70 8.59 8.03
N LEU A 192 -6.53 9.18 7.17
CA LEU A 192 -6.89 10.59 7.25
C LEU A 192 -7.69 10.95 8.52
N LYS A 193 -8.19 9.96 9.27
CA LYS A 193 -8.89 10.17 10.55
C LYS A 193 -7.96 10.10 11.76
N LEU A 194 -6.74 9.59 11.61
CA LEU A 194 -5.77 9.46 12.71
C LEU A 194 -5.32 10.84 13.19
N ASP A 195 -5.21 11.03 14.52
CA ASP A 195 -4.94 12.35 15.11
C ASP A 195 -3.61 12.96 14.63
N GLY A 196 -2.59 12.14 14.34
CA GLY A 196 -1.32 12.61 13.78
C GLY A 196 -1.39 13.14 12.34
N ILE A 197 -2.49 12.86 11.61
CA ILE A 197 -2.70 13.27 10.21
C ILE A 197 -3.81 14.31 10.10
N ARG A 198 -4.96 14.09 10.76
CA ARG A 198 -6.19 14.88 10.61
C ARG A 198 -6.03 16.35 11.02
N GLN A 199 -5.11 16.63 11.94
CA GLN A 199 -4.91 17.97 12.50
C GLN A 199 -4.39 19.00 11.48
N ASN A 200 -3.78 18.55 10.38
CA ASN A 200 -3.23 19.43 9.35
C ASN A 200 -3.68 19.00 7.96
N LYS A 201 -4.31 19.94 7.23
CA LYS A 201 -4.83 19.73 5.88
C LYS A 201 -3.72 19.39 4.88
N GLU A 202 -2.57 20.05 4.97
CA GLU A 202 -1.42 19.77 4.10
C GLU A 202 -0.89 18.37 4.36
N THR A 203 -0.77 17.96 5.63
CA THR A 203 -0.38 16.59 6.01
C THR A 203 -1.33 15.56 5.43
N SER A 204 -2.64 15.79 5.57
CA SER A 204 -3.69 14.95 5.00
C SER A 204 -3.57 14.83 3.48
N LYS A 205 -3.29 15.93 2.78
CA LYS A 205 -3.05 15.94 1.33
C LYS A 205 -1.81 15.13 0.95
N SER A 206 -0.71 15.31 1.67
CA SER A 206 0.53 14.55 1.43
C SER A 206 0.35 13.05 1.62
N TRP A 207 -0.38 12.63 2.66
CA TRP A 207 -0.72 11.21 2.87
C TRP A 207 -1.59 10.64 1.76
N ARG A 208 -2.56 11.41 1.26
CA ARG A 208 -3.39 10.97 0.13
C ARG A 208 -2.54 10.73 -1.13
N ILE A 209 -1.60 11.65 -1.42
CA ILE A 209 -0.67 11.50 -2.55
C ILE A 209 0.19 10.26 -2.36
N LEU A 210 0.76 10.07 -1.17
CA LEU A 210 1.61 8.91 -0.87
C LEU A 210 0.86 7.58 -1.06
N ILE A 211 -0.34 7.46 -0.49
CA ILE A 211 -1.16 6.25 -0.61
C ILE A 211 -1.54 6.00 -2.07
N ALA A 212 -1.91 7.05 -2.81
CA ALA A 212 -2.19 6.93 -4.24
C ALA A 212 -0.96 6.40 -5.01
N SER A 213 0.22 6.98 -4.79
CA SER A 213 1.45 6.53 -5.46
C SER A 213 1.83 5.08 -5.13
N ILE A 214 1.59 4.62 -3.89
CA ILE A 214 1.78 3.20 -3.53
C ILE A 214 0.87 2.30 -4.38
N ILE A 215 -0.41 2.65 -4.46
CA ILE A 215 -1.42 1.87 -5.19
C ILE A 215 -1.15 1.93 -6.70
N ASP A 216 -0.74 3.07 -7.24
CA ASP A 216 -0.40 3.24 -8.65
C ASP A 216 0.74 2.31 -9.06
N GLU A 217 1.83 2.23 -8.29
CA GLU A 217 2.96 1.34 -8.59
C GLU A 217 2.58 -0.15 -8.49
N VAL A 218 1.76 -0.52 -7.50
CA VAL A 218 1.19 -1.87 -7.43
C VAL A 218 0.32 -2.16 -8.66
N SER A 219 -0.47 -1.18 -9.10
CA SER A 219 -1.36 -1.31 -10.26
C SER A 219 -0.57 -1.49 -11.56
N VAL A 220 0.52 -0.74 -11.74
CA VAL A 220 1.45 -0.91 -12.87
C VAL A 220 2.02 -2.34 -12.90
N GLY A 221 2.44 -2.85 -11.75
CA GLY A 221 2.91 -4.23 -11.62
C GLY A 221 1.84 -5.26 -12.01
N TYR A 222 0.65 -5.10 -11.45
CA TYR A 222 -0.50 -5.98 -11.69
C TYR A 222 -0.88 -6.04 -13.18
N GLU A 223 -1.05 -4.88 -13.81
CA GLU A 223 -1.40 -4.81 -15.24
C GLU A 223 -0.31 -5.41 -16.13
N SER A 224 0.96 -5.18 -15.80
CA SER A 224 2.07 -5.70 -16.59
C SER A 224 2.05 -7.23 -16.65
N GLU A 225 1.75 -7.89 -15.53
CA GLU A 225 1.66 -9.35 -15.45
C GLU A 225 0.39 -9.87 -16.12
N LEU A 226 -0.75 -9.21 -15.93
CA LEU A 226 -2.00 -9.61 -16.58
C LEU A 226 -1.89 -9.54 -18.12
N ARG A 227 -1.16 -8.54 -18.65
CA ARG A 227 -0.84 -8.45 -20.07
C ARG A 227 0.08 -9.58 -20.54
N LEU A 228 0.97 -10.10 -19.68
CA LEU A 228 1.81 -11.26 -19.99
C LEU A 228 0.98 -12.55 -20.03
N TYR A 229 0.09 -12.76 -19.06
CA TYR A 229 -0.82 -13.92 -19.05
C TYR A 229 -1.71 -14.00 -20.28
N ARG A 230 -2.31 -12.87 -20.69
CA ARG A 230 -3.14 -12.78 -21.91
C ARG A 230 -2.36 -13.09 -23.19
N ARG A 231 -1.08 -12.71 -23.25
CA ARG A 231 -0.22 -13.02 -24.41
C ARG A 231 0.18 -14.50 -24.44
N LYS A 232 0.54 -15.09 -23.29
CA LYS A 232 0.91 -16.51 -23.21
C LYS A 232 -0.25 -17.42 -23.59
N SER A 233 -1.46 -17.12 -23.13
CA SER A 233 -2.66 -17.87 -23.48
C SER A 233 -3.00 -17.79 -24.98
N ALA A 234 -2.79 -16.63 -25.62
CA ALA A 234 -2.98 -16.48 -27.07
C ALA A 234 -2.01 -17.33 -27.90
N ILE A 235 -0.75 -17.43 -27.49
CA ILE A 235 0.27 -18.25 -28.20
C ILE A 235 -0.02 -19.75 -28.09
N VAL A 236 -0.51 -20.22 -26.93
CA VAL A 236 -0.89 -21.63 -26.75
C VAL A 236 -2.06 -22.00 -27.66
N TYR A 237 -3.01 -21.09 -27.87
CA TYR A 237 -4.15 -21.34 -28.76
C TYR A 237 -3.72 -21.46 -30.24
N ASP A 238 -2.76 -20.65 -30.67
CA ASP A 238 -2.25 -20.67 -32.06
C ASP A 238 -1.45 -21.95 -32.36
N ASN A 239 -0.61 -22.40 -31.43
CA ASN A 239 0.13 -23.67 -31.57
C ASN A 239 -0.79 -24.91 -31.52
N SER A 240 -1.92 -24.82 -30.82
CA SER A 240 -2.93 -25.89 -30.79
C SER A 240 -3.64 -26.01 -32.14
N ASN A 241 -3.95 -24.87 -32.77
CA ASN A 241 -4.58 -24.82 -34.07
C ASN A 241 -3.62 -25.26 -35.19
N TYR A 242 -2.36 -24.86 -35.14
CA TYR A 242 -1.35 -25.26 -36.13
C TYR A 242 -1.12 -26.79 -36.19
N ASN A 243 -1.28 -27.48 -35.06
CA ASN A 243 -1.22 -28.94 -35.00
C ASN A 243 -2.53 -29.62 -35.43
N ALA A 244 -3.69 -28.96 -35.28
CA ALA A 244 -4.98 -29.47 -35.75
C ALA A 244 -5.09 -29.49 -37.28
N TYR A 245 -4.54 -28.50 -37.98
CA TYR A 245 -4.54 -28.47 -39.45
C TYR A 245 -3.53 -29.44 -40.09
N LYS A 246 -2.64 -30.04 -39.31
CA LYS A 246 -1.65 -31.01 -39.81
C LYS A 246 -2.12 -32.47 -39.77
N HIS A 247 -3.25 -32.75 -39.12
CA HIS A 247 -3.80 -34.11 -38.99
C HIS A 247 -5.07 -34.39 -39.80
N SER A 248 -5.55 -33.45 -40.62
CA SER A 248 -6.64 -33.69 -41.58
C SER A 248 -6.10 -34.03 -42.97
N SER A 249 -5.41 -35.17 -43.10
CA SER A 249 -5.20 -35.86 -44.38
C SER A 249 -5.69 -37.31 -44.22
N PRO A 250 -6.52 -37.82 -45.15
CA PRO A 250 -7.09 -39.16 -45.02
C PRO A 250 -6.09 -40.26 -45.41
N ILE A 251 -5.89 -41.19 -44.47
CA ILE A 251 -5.73 -42.65 -44.59
C ILE A 251 -4.75 -43.18 -45.67
N ASN A 252 -3.65 -43.80 -45.21
CA ASN A 252 -3.35 -45.19 -45.60
C ASN A 252 -2.45 -45.92 -44.58
N ASN A 253 -2.67 -47.23 -44.53
CA ASN A 253 -2.43 -48.18 -43.44
C ASN A 253 -0.96 -48.40 -43.01
N SER A 254 -0.85 -48.90 -41.76
CA SER A 254 -0.10 -50.09 -41.34
C SER A 254 1.02 -49.87 -40.31
N GLU A 255 0.90 -50.67 -39.24
CA GLU A 255 1.93 -51.21 -38.35
C GLU A 255 2.44 -50.43 -37.12
N TYR A 256 2.21 -51.11 -35.99
CA TYR A 256 2.99 -51.20 -34.75
C TYR A 256 3.11 -49.97 -33.83
N SER A 257 2.24 -49.99 -32.81
CA SER A 257 2.55 -49.58 -31.43
C SER A 257 3.38 -50.70 -30.76
N PRO A 258 4.33 -50.44 -29.84
CA PRO A 258 3.99 -49.92 -28.51
C PRO A 258 5.02 -48.93 -27.93
N TYR A 259 4.57 -47.81 -27.37
CA TYR A 259 5.07 -47.25 -26.09
C TYR A 259 4.18 -46.06 -25.71
N ARG A 260 3.32 -46.29 -24.72
CA ARG A 260 2.46 -45.29 -24.09
C ARG A 260 3.25 -44.67 -22.94
N GLN A 261 3.75 -43.46 -23.13
CA GLN A 261 4.37 -42.69 -22.04
C GLN A 261 3.36 -41.65 -21.58
N GLU A 262 2.70 -41.96 -20.46
CA GLU A 262 1.77 -41.07 -19.76
C GLU A 262 2.55 -39.83 -19.28
N SER A 263 2.32 -38.70 -19.94
CA SER A 263 2.80 -37.40 -19.47
C SER A 263 1.82 -36.86 -18.43
N TYR A 264 2.11 -37.17 -17.17
CA TYR A 264 1.54 -36.45 -16.03
C TYR A 264 2.00 -34.99 -16.10
N MET A 265 1.08 -34.07 -16.39
CA MET A 265 1.24 -32.66 -16.06
C MET A 265 1.30 -32.55 -14.53
N SER A 266 2.51 -32.47 -13.99
CA SER A 266 2.74 -32.28 -12.55
C SER A 266 2.40 -30.83 -12.17
N GLU A 267 1.39 -30.71 -11.29
CA GLU A 267 0.87 -29.50 -10.63
C GLU A 267 1.88 -28.82 -9.67
N GLY A 268 3.17 -28.76 -10.03
CA GLY A 268 4.25 -28.47 -9.09
C GLY A 268 4.77 -27.02 -9.04
N THR A 269 4.27 -26.08 -9.84
CA THR A 269 4.96 -24.78 -10.03
C THR A 269 4.41 -23.60 -9.23
N CYS A 270 3.23 -23.71 -8.62
CA CYS A 270 2.66 -22.65 -7.77
C CYS A 270 3.31 -22.64 -6.36
N ASN A 271 3.59 -23.81 -5.79
CA ASN A 271 4.04 -23.95 -4.40
C ASN A 271 5.45 -23.38 -4.14
N ASN A 272 6.35 -23.46 -5.12
CA ASN A 272 7.74 -23.00 -4.97
C ASN A 272 7.92 -21.47 -5.06
N GLN A 273 6.89 -20.71 -5.46
CA GLN A 273 7.02 -19.27 -5.73
C GLN A 273 6.58 -18.41 -4.55
N ILE A 274 5.57 -18.85 -3.81
CA ILE A 274 5.16 -18.25 -2.52
C ILE A 274 6.25 -18.48 -1.45
N GLU A 275 6.93 -19.64 -1.51
CA GLU A 275 8.07 -19.97 -0.66
C GLU A 275 9.20 -18.92 -0.72
N ARG A 276 9.42 -18.30 -1.89
CA ARG A 276 10.46 -17.26 -2.07
C ARG A 276 10.10 -15.91 -1.45
N LEU A 277 8.82 -15.59 -1.34
CA LEU A 277 8.35 -14.36 -0.71
C LEU A 277 8.32 -14.50 0.82
N CYS A 278 7.95 -15.68 1.33
CA CYS A 278 7.95 -15.97 2.77
C CYS A 278 9.37 -16.14 3.33
N LYS A 279 10.33 -16.75 2.60
CA LYS A 279 11.72 -16.86 3.06
C LYS A 279 12.40 -15.50 3.26
N LYS A 280 12.05 -14.49 2.47
CA LYS A 280 12.54 -13.11 2.68
C LYS A 280 12.00 -12.43 3.95
N VAL A 281 10.91 -12.94 4.53
CA VAL A 281 10.32 -12.41 5.77
C VAL A 281 10.98 -13.00 7.01
N GLU A 282 11.64 -14.17 6.90
CA GLU A 282 12.35 -14.82 8.00
C GLU A 282 13.82 -14.38 8.12
N GLU A 283 14.34 -13.62 7.16
CA GLU A 283 15.69 -13.03 7.19
C GLU A 283 15.75 -11.64 7.87
N PHE A 284 14.66 -11.16 8.48
CA PHE A 284 14.54 -9.89 9.22
C PHE A 284 13.77 -10.07 10.54
#